data_AF-N2BCW8-F1
#
_entry.id   AF-N2BCW8-F1
#
_cell.length_a   1.000
_cell.length_b   1.000
_cell.length_c   1.000
_cell.angle_alpha   90.00
_cell.angle_beta   90.00
_cell.angle_gamma   90.00
#
_symmetry.space_group_name_H-M   'P 1'
#
loop_
_entity.id
_entity.type
_entity.pdbx_description
1 polymer ?
#
loop_
_entity_poly.entity_id
_entity_poly.type
_entity_poly.pdbx_seq_one_letter_code
_entity_poly.pdbx_strand_id
1 'polypeptide(L)'
;MNMLRELGSEQNIDVIITTHNPALLNAAGTSMIPFITVAHRDDNGQSKLTLLEDIEKLPKLLSSGNIGELAADGKIESALSGRKDNE
;
A
#
# COMPACT_ATOMS: atom_id res chain seq x y z
N MET A 1 5.70 -3.95 13.60
CA MET A 1 4.29 -3.54 13.72
C MET A 1 3.73 -3.80 15.11
N ASN A 2 3.93 -4.97 15.72
CA ASN A 2 3.36 -5.32 17.03
C ASN A 2 3.61 -4.28 18.12
N MET A 3 4.87 -3.84 18.31
CA MET A 3 5.20 -2.80 19.29
C MET A 3 4.40 -1.50 19.08
N LEU A 4 4.27 -1.01 17.86
CA LEU A 4 3.51 0.23 17.58
C LEU A 4 2.02 0.04 17.88
N ARG A 5 1.47 -1.14 17.58
CA ARG A 5 0.08 -1.48 17.87
C ARG A 5 -0.19 -1.60 19.37
N GLU A 6 0.71 -2.25 20.10
CA GLU A 6 0.64 -2.41 21.55
C GLU A 6 0.70 -1.06 22.25
N LEU A 7 1.72 -0.24 21.96
CA LEU A 7 1.86 1.10 22.53
C LEU A 7 0.67 2.00 22.20
N GLY A 8 0.16 1.94 20.95
CA GLY A 8 -1.04 2.69 20.57
C GLY A 8 -2.26 2.28 21.40
N SER A 9 -2.45 0.98 21.59
CA SER A 9 -3.55 0.44 22.41
C SER A 9 -3.40 0.78 23.90
N GLU A 10 -2.18 0.71 24.45
CA GLU A 10 -1.90 1.03 25.86
C GLU A 10 -2.15 2.51 26.17
N GLN A 11 -1.85 3.39 25.21
CA GLN A 11 -2.03 4.84 25.36
C GLN A 11 -3.39 5.34 24.86
N ASN A 12 -4.25 4.45 24.35
CA ASN A 12 -5.54 4.78 23.75
C ASN A 12 -5.43 5.86 22.64
N ILE A 13 -4.47 5.65 21.73
CA ILE A 13 -4.23 6.53 20.58
C ILE A 13 -4.29 5.76 19.27
N ASP A 14 -4.83 6.42 18.24
CA ASP A 14 -4.77 5.91 16.87
C ASP A 14 -3.40 6.21 16.26
N VAL A 15 -2.84 5.21 15.55
CA VAL A 15 -1.52 5.31 14.93
C VAL A 15 -1.66 5.34 13.42
N ILE A 16 -1.24 6.45 12.80
CA ILE A 16 -1.08 6.56 11.34
C ILE A 16 0.39 6.37 11.00
N ILE A 17 0.68 5.50 10.03
CA ILE A 17 2.03 5.19 9.57
C ILE A 17 2.12 5.51 8.09
N THR A 18 3.11 6.30 7.70
CA THR A 18 3.50 6.48 6.30
C THR A 18 4.82 5.76 6.07
N THR A 19 4.91 4.91 5.07
CA THR A 19 6.15 4.19 4.78
C THR A 19 6.27 3.85 3.30
N HIS A 20 7.51 3.81 2.82
CA HIS A 20 7.89 3.17 1.56
C HIS A 20 8.74 1.91 1.83
N ASN A 21 8.93 1.52 3.10
CA ASN A 21 9.80 0.41 3.47
C ASN A 21 9.11 -0.93 3.18
N PRO A 22 9.64 -1.74 2.23
CA PRO A 22 9.04 -3.03 1.87
C PRO A 22 8.88 -3.97 3.06
N ALA A 23 9.85 -3.99 3.99
CA ALA A 23 9.79 -4.85 5.16
C ALA A 23 8.61 -4.50 6.08
N LEU A 24 8.29 -3.20 6.21
CA LEU A 24 7.19 -2.74 7.06
C LEU A 24 5.83 -3.02 6.41
N LEU A 25 5.72 -2.85 5.09
CA LEU A 25 4.53 -3.20 4.31
C LEU A 25 4.27 -4.71 4.39
N ASN A 26 5.32 -5.54 4.26
CA ASN A 26 5.21 -6.99 4.39
C ASN A 26 4.81 -7.41 5.80
N ALA A 27 5.32 -6.73 6.82
CA ALA A 27 4.96 -6.96 8.21
C ALA A 27 3.53 -6.49 8.57
N ALA A 28 2.91 -5.61 7.77
CA ALA A 28 1.52 -5.18 7.99
C ALA A 28 0.53 -6.34 7.75
N GLY A 29 0.88 -7.26 6.84
CA GLY A 29 0.06 -8.44 6.54
C GLY A 29 -1.22 -8.12 5.78
N THR A 30 -1.93 -9.16 5.35
CA THR A 30 -3.12 -9.05 4.50
C THR A 30 -4.32 -8.41 5.21
N SER A 31 -4.43 -8.55 6.53
CA SER A 31 -5.50 -7.93 7.33
C SER A 31 -5.45 -6.41 7.32
N MET A 32 -4.30 -5.81 6.99
CA MET A 32 -4.13 -4.36 6.91
C MET A 32 -4.51 -3.79 5.55
N ILE A 33 -4.72 -4.62 4.51
CA ILE A 33 -4.99 -4.18 3.14
C ILE A 33 -6.13 -3.16 3.05
N PRO A 34 -7.30 -3.35 3.72
CA PRO A 34 -8.40 -2.38 3.67
C PRO A 34 -8.05 -0.99 4.23
N PHE A 35 -6.99 -0.90 5.04
CA PHE A 35 -6.59 0.32 5.74
C PHE A 35 -5.36 0.99 5.13
N ILE A 36 -4.73 0.38 4.13
CA ILE A 36 -3.56 0.96 3.46
C ILE A 36 -4.04 1.95 2.40
N THR A 37 -3.59 3.19 2.49
CA THR A 37 -3.82 4.22 1.46
C THR A 37 -2.54 4.44 0.66
N VAL A 38 -2.65 4.37 -0.66
CA VAL A 38 -1.55 4.61 -1.60
C VAL A 38 -1.60 6.07 -2.06
N ALA A 39 -0.52 6.80 -1.84
CA ALA A 39 -0.32 8.12 -2.42
C ALA A 39 0.35 7.97 -3.79
N HIS A 40 -0.33 8.39 -4.85
CA HIS A 40 0.16 8.30 -6.22
C HIS A 40 -0.15 9.57 -7.02
N ARG A 41 0.41 9.70 -8.22
CA ARG A 41 0.03 10.74 -9.17
C ARG A 41 -1.02 10.21 -10.15
N ASP A 42 -1.96 11.06 -10.52
CA ASP A 42 -2.84 10.80 -11.65
C ASP A 42 -2.19 11.22 -12.99
N ASP A 43 -2.90 10.99 -14.09
CA ASP A 43 -2.40 11.29 -15.45
C ASP A 43 -2.18 12.80 -15.68
N ASN A 44 -2.81 13.66 -14.88
CA ASN A 44 -2.61 15.12 -14.90
C ASN A 44 -1.48 15.57 -13.95
N GLY A 45 -0.80 14.64 -13.27
CA GLY A 45 0.27 14.89 -12.32
C GLY A 45 -0.20 15.29 -10.91
N GLN A 46 -1.51 15.28 -10.64
CA GLN A 46 -2.08 15.62 -9.34
C GLN A 46 -1.92 14.46 -8.36
N SER A 47 -1.67 14.75 -7.09
CA SER A 47 -1.61 13.73 -6.05
C SER A 47 -3.01 13.20 -5.75
N LYS A 48 -3.16 11.87 -5.75
CA LYS A 48 -4.35 11.16 -5.31
C LYS A 48 -4.00 10.19 -4.19
N LEU A 49 -4.97 10.01 -3.31
CA LEU A 49 -4.95 9.01 -2.25
C LEU A 49 -6.03 7.98 -2.59
N THR A 50 -5.63 6.73 -2.77
CA THR A 50 -6.52 5.64 -3.14
C THR A 50 -6.33 4.51 -2.15
N LEU A 51 -7.42 3.92 -1.64
CA LEU A 51 -7.31 2.74 -0.79
C LEU A 51 -6.71 1.60 -1.62
N LEU A 52 -5.81 0.83 -1.00
CA LEU A 52 -5.17 -0.29 -1.69
C LEU A 52 -6.21 -1.29 -2.18
N GLU A 53 -7.26 -1.55 -1.40
CA GLU A 53 -8.37 -2.45 -1.76
C GLU A 53 -9.20 -1.96 -2.96
N ASP A 54 -9.21 -0.65 -3.24
CA ASP A 54 -9.95 -0.07 -4.37
C ASP A 54 -9.22 -0.26 -5.71
N ILE A 55 -7.98 -0.75 -5.70
CA ILE A 55 -7.25 -1.06 -6.93
C ILE A 55 -7.87 -2.30 -7.59
N GLU A 56 -8.59 -2.12 -8.69
CA GLU A 56 -9.26 -3.23 -9.42
C GLU A 56 -8.33 -4.41 -9.73
N LYS A 57 -7.06 -4.13 -10.04
CA LYS A 57 -6.03 -5.13 -10.37
C LYS A 57 -5.36 -5.75 -9.14
N LEU A 58 -5.74 -5.38 -7.91
CA LEU A 58 -5.10 -5.84 -6.68
C LEU A 58 -5.01 -7.37 -6.57
N PRO A 59 -6.05 -8.17 -6.86
CA PRO A 59 -5.94 -9.64 -6.74
C PRO A 59 -4.85 -10.21 -7.65
N LYS A 60 -4.70 -9.66 -8.86
CA LYS A 60 -3.65 -10.06 -9.79
C LYS A 60 -2.26 -9.66 -9.26
N LEU A 61 -2.14 -8.45 -8.72
CA LEU A 61 -0.88 -7.98 -8.11
C LEU A 61 -0.46 -8.87 -6.93
N LEU A 62 -1.36 -9.14 -6.00
CA LEU A 62 -1.09 -9.98 -4.82
C LEU A 62 -0.71 -11.42 -5.20
N SER A 63 -1.14 -11.92 -6.36
CA SER A 63 -0.69 -13.23 -6.86
C SER A 63 0.78 -13.25 -7.33
N SER A 64 1.36 -12.07 -7.58
CA SER A 64 2.71 -11.91 -8.15
C SER A 64 3.80 -11.55 -7.13
N GLY A 65 3.45 -11.28 -5.88
CA GLY A 65 4.42 -10.93 -4.84
C GLY A 65 3.76 -10.36 -3.58
N ASN A 66 4.57 -10.09 -2.56
CA ASN A 66 4.10 -9.42 -1.35
C ASN A 66 3.99 -7.90 -1.55
N ILE A 67 3.22 -7.22 -0.69
CA ILE A 67 2.90 -5.78 -0.85
C ILE A 67 4.17 -4.93 -0.89
N GLY A 68 5.18 -5.28 -0.08
CA GLY A 68 6.46 -4.58 -0.03
C GLY A 68 7.24 -4.68 -1.33
N GLU A 69 7.32 -5.86 -1.95
CA GLU A 69 7.94 -6.07 -3.26
C GLU A 69 7.18 -5.32 -4.35
N LEU A 70 5.84 -5.41 -4.34
CA LEU A 70 5.00 -4.71 -5.32
C LEU A 70 5.18 -3.19 -5.24
N ALA A 71 5.33 -2.63 -4.04
CA ALA A 71 5.62 -1.22 -3.83
C ALA A 71 7.07 -0.86 -4.25
N ALA A 72 8.05 -1.70 -3.91
CA ALA A 72 9.45 -1.48 -4.28
C ALA A 72 9.66 -1.49 -5.81
N ASP A 73 8.94 -2.38 -6.50
CA ASP A 73 8.98 -2.54 -7.96
C ASP A 73 8.14 -1.47 -8.69
N GLY A 74 7.41 -0.62 -7.98
CA GLY A 74 6.51 0.38 -8.57
C GLY A 74 5.26 -0.21 -9.24
N LYS A 75 4.92 -1.48 -8.96
CA LYS A 75 3.78 -2.17 -9.59
C LYS A 75 2.43 -1.66 -9.09
N ILE A 76 2.37 -1.15 -7.86
CA ILE A 76 1.15 -0.57 -7.29
C ILE A 76 0.81 0.74 -8.01
N GLU A 77 1.79 1.60 -8.22
CA GLU A 77 1.68 2.87 -8.92
C GLU A 77 1.38 2.67 -10.41
N SER A 78 1.97 1.66 -11.04
CA SER A 78 1.67 1.29 -12.43
C SER A 78 0.25 0.74 -12.60
N ALA A 79 -0.32 0.09 -11.58
CA ALA A 79 -1.71 -0.34 -11.63
C ALA A 79 -2.72 0.82 -11.47
N LEU A 80 -2.30 1.91 -10.81
CA LEU A 80 -3.11 3.10 -10.52
C LEU A 80 -3.00 4.19 -11.58
N SER A 81 -1.81 4.38 -12.15
CA SER A 81 -1.61 5.22 -13.33
C SER A 81 -2.07 4.43 -14.55
N GLY A 82 -2.77 5.04 -15.51
CA GLY A 82 -3.22 4.35 -16.73
C GLY A 82 -2.08 3.89 -17.65
N ARG A 83 -0.84 3.81 -17.15
CA ARG A 83 0.34 3.41 -17.89
C ARG A 83 0.21 1.92 -18.20
N LYS A 84 -0.17 1.63 -19.44
CA LYS A 84 -0.13 0.28 -19.99
C LYS A 84 1.24 -0.32 -19.67
N ASP A 85 1.24 -1.41 -18.92
CA ASP A 85 2.35 -2.36 -18.88
C ASP A 85 2.57 -2.81 -20.34
N ASN A 86 3.57 -2.23 -21.00
CA ASN A 86 4.04 -2.74 -22.27
C ASN A 86 4.97 -3.91 -21.94
N GLU A 87 4.54 -5.09 -22.42
CA GLU A 87 5.28 -6.35 -22.60
C GLU A 87 5.57 -7.21 -21.36
#